data_AF-R6Y0T9-F1
#
_entry.id   AF-R6Y0T9-F1
#
_cell.length_a   1.000
_cell.length_b   1.000
_cell.length_c   1.000
_cell.angle_alpha   90.00
_cell.angle_beta   90.00
_cell.angle_gamma   90.00
#
_symmetry.space_group_name_H-M   'P 1'
#
loop_
_entity.id
_entity.type
_entity.pdbx_description
1 polymer ?
#
loop_
_entity_poly.entity_id
_entity_poly.type
_entity_poly.pdbx_seq_one_letter_code
_entity_poly.pdbx_strand_id
1 'polypeptide(L)'
;MGFNYRQKRKEFEQNWAKALKQYIAAGMTQEQITAMREFDEELFRQERVYENRINVGLPDLNIQRFSVEEDYFQDLSHHLDAAMENLCPGSSQKVTDQDRKVVLLACTGLKQEEIAVILHISQMSVYRHLHKLQKLLKKGV
;
A
#
# COMPACT_ATOMS: atom_id res chain seq x y z
N MET A 1 17.84 -5.67 15.71
CA MET A 1 19.14 -6.40 15.71
C MET A 1 19.66 -6.40 14.27
N GLY A 2 20.80 -5.77 14.01
CA GLY A 2 21.27 -5.48 12.63
C GLY A 2 21.64 -6.70 11.78
N PHE A 3 21.73 -6.48 10.45
CA PHE A 3 22.05 -7.50 9.46
C PHE A 3 23.44 -8.13 9.70
N ASN A 4 23.51 -9.42 10.08
CA ASN A 4 24.78 -10.12 10.23
C ASN A 4 25.31 -10.60 8.87
N TYR A 5 26.08 -9.72 8.21
CA TYR A 5 26.57 -9.94 6.85
C TYR A 5 27.39 -11.22 6.68
N ARG A 6 28.29 -11.53 7.62
CA ARG A 6 29.18 -12.70 7.50
C ARG A 6 28.39 -14.00 7.52
N GLN A 7 27.42 -14.12 8.42
CA GLN A 7 26.60 -15.31 8.53
C GLN A 7 25.71 -15.48 7.31
N LYS A 8 24.97 -14.42 6.92
CA LYS A 8 24.06 -14.45 5.77
C LYS A 8 24.79 -14.70 4.45
N ARG A 9 25.99 -14.14 4.28
CA ARG A 9 26.81 -14.41 3.08
C ARG A 9 27.24 -15.88 3.01
N LYS A 10 27.59 -16.48 4.15
CA LYS A 10 27.94 -17.91 4.21
C LYS A 10 26.76 -18.81 3.86
N GLU A 11 25.57 -18.50 4.36
CA GLU A 11 24.32 -19.22 4.03
C GLU A 11 23.98 -19.07 2.52
N PHE A 12 24.12 -17.85 2.00
CA PHE A 12 23.92 -17.57 0.56
C PHE A 12 24.87 -18.38 -0.32
N GLU A 13 26.16 -18.45 0.00
CA GLU A 13 27.13 -19.24 -0.76
C GLU A 13 26.86 -20.75 -0.68
N GLN A 14 26.41 -21.26 0.47
CA GLN A 14 26.01 -22.66 0.61
C GLN A 14 24.77 -22.99 -0.23
N ASN A 15 23.78 -22.11 -0.25
CA ASN A 15 22.57 -22.28 -1.05
C ASN A 15 22.88 -22.19 -2.54
N TRP A 16 23.72 -21.23 -2.94
CA TRP A 16 24.19 -21.12 -4.31
C TRP A 16 24.93 -22.37 -4.77
N ALA A 17 25.80 -22.95 -3.95
CA ALA A 17 26.51 -24.18 -4.31
C ALA A 17 25.57 -25.37 -4.52
N LYS A 18 24.43 -25.43 -3.82
CA LYS A 18 23.38 -26.43 -4.05
C LYS A 18 22.61 -26.14 -5.34
N ALA A 19 22.20 -24.89 -5.56
CA ALA A 19 21.48 -24.47 -6.76
C ALA A 19 22.31 -24.67 -8.03
N LEU A 20 23.61 -24.34 -8.00
CA LEU A 20 24.53 -24.55 -9.12
C LEU A 20 24.60 -26.03 -9.54
N LYS A 21 24.61 -26.97 -8.58
CA LYS A 21 24.55 -28.41 -8.91
C LYS A 21 23.23 -28.78 -9.61
N GLN A 22 22.12 -28.17 -9.20
CA GLN A 22 20.82 -28.37 -9.83
C GLN A 22 20.77 -27.77 -11.24
N TYR A 23 21.33 -26.58 -11.44
CA TYR A 23 21.40 -25.92 -12.75
C TYR A 23 22.28 -26.69 -13.74
N ILE A 24 23.41 -27.23 -13.27
CA ILE A 24 24.26 -28.11 -14.08
C ILE A 24 23.52 -29.41 -14.42
N ALA A 25 22.84 -30.03 -13.45
CA ALA A 25 22.04 -31.23 -13.68
C ALA A 25 20.86 -30.99 -14.64
N ALA A 26 20.29 -29.78 -14.65
CA ALA A 26 19.26 -29.35 -15.57
C ALA A 26 19.80 -28.99 -16.97
N GLY A 27 21.11 -29.03 -17.19
CA GLY A 27 21.75 -28.71 -18.47
C GLY A 27 21.74 -27.22 -18.81
N MET A 28 21.64 -26.33 -17.82
CA MET A 28 21.71 -24.88 -18.05
C MET A 28 23.07 -24.48 -18.62
N THR A 29 23.06 -23.51 -19.54
CA THR A 29 24.29 -22.95 -20.09
C THR A 29 24.99 -22.05 -19.08
N GLN A 30 26.29 -21.82 -19.28
CA GLN A 30 27.07 -20.96 -18.39
C GLN A 30 26.50 -19.54 -18.31
N GLU A 31 25.97 -19.01 -19.42
CA GLU A 31 25.33 -17.68 -19.48
C GLU A 31 24.06 -17.60 -18.62
N GLN A 32 23.26 -18.66 -18.58
CA GLN A 32 22.06 -18.72 -17.74
C GLN A 32 22.44 -18.83 -16.25
N ILE A 33 23.49 -19.59 -15.94
CA ILE A 33 24.01 -19.70 -14.57
C ILE A 33 24.57 -18.35 -14.10
N THR A 34 25.27 -17.60 -14.96
CA THR A 34 25.74 -16.25 -14.62
C THR A 34 24.60 -15.27 -14.44
N ALA A 35 23.58 -15.29 -15.31
CA ALA A 35 22.41 -14.42 -15.17
C ALA A 35 21.65 -14.71 -13.86
N MET A 36 21.51 -15.99 -13.51
CA MET A 36 20.87 -16.39 -12.25
C MET A 36 21.70 -15.96 -11.03
N ARG A 37 23.04 -16.02 -11.14
CA ARG A 37 23.94 -15.56 -10.09
C ARG A 37 23.81 -14.06 -9.85
N GLU A 38 23.77 -13.27 -10.92
CA GLU A 38 23.62 -11.81 -10.83
C GLU A 38 22.28 -11.42 -10.21
N PHE A 39 21.20 -12.10 -10.60
CA PHE A 39 19.87 -11.90 -10.02
C PHE A 39 19.85 -12.21 -8.51
N ASP A 40 20.38 -13.37 -8.11
CA ASP A 40 20.46 -13.77 -6.70
C ASP A 40 21.34 -12.81 -5.87
N GLU A 41 22.42 -12.28 -6.45
CA GLU A 41 23.26 -11.28 -5.79
C GLU A 41 22.57 -9.92 -5.62
N GLU A 42 21.75 -9.51 -6.58
CA GLU A 42 20.97 -8.27 -6.49
C GLU A 42 19.88 -8.38 -5.41
N LEU A 43 19.16 -9.50 -5.34
CA LEU A 43 18.22 -9.78 -4.26
C LEU A 43 18.89 -9.73 -2.88
N PHE A 44 20.07 -10.36 -2.74
CA PHE A 44 20.83 -10.34 -1.49
C PHE A 44 21.23 -8.91 -1.06
N ARG A 45 21.56 -8.03 -2.01
CA ARG A 45 21.85 -6.62 -1.74
C ARG A 45 20.60 -5.87 -1.27
N GLN A 46 19.45 -6.13 -1.89
CA GLN A 46 18.17 -5.52 -1.53
C GLN A 46 17.71 -5.94 -0.13
N GLU A 47 17.80 -7.23 0.21
CA GLU A 47 17.49 -7.72 1.56
C GLU A 47 18.37 -7.09 2.63
N ARG A 48 19.67 -6.93 2.35
CA ARG A 48 20.60 -6.22 3.25
C ARG A 48 20.14 -4.79 3.49
N VAL A 49 19.78 -4.07 2.43
CA VAL A 49 19.31 -2.68 2.54
C VAL A 49 18.01 -2.63 3.32
N TYR A 50 17.07 -3.53 3.05
CA TYR A 50 15.78 -3.62 3.73
C TYR A 50 15.92 -3.88 5.23
N GLU A 51 16.67 -4.91 5.62
CA GLU A 51 16.86 -5.23 7.03
C GLU A 51 17.65 -4.16 7.78
N ASN A 52 18.63 -3.52 7.15
CA ASN A 52 19.32 -2.39 7.76
C ASN A 52 18.37 -1.20 7.94
N ARG A 53 17.49 -0.91 6.97
CA ARG A 53 16.47 0.16 7.08
C ARG A 53 15.47 -0.13 8.20
N ILE A 54 15.01 -1.38 8.33
CA ILE A 54 14.07 -1.78 9.39
C ILE A 54 14.72 -1.73 10.77
N ASN A 55 15.95 -2.22 10.90
CA ASN A 55 16.61 -2.33 12.20
C ASN A 55 17.14 -1.01 12.76
N VAL A 56 17.32 0.02 11.93
CA VAL A 56 17.83 1.34 12.35
C VAL A 56 16.70 2.28 12.82
N GLY A 57 15.42 1.92 12.61
CA GLY A 57 14.31 2.84 12.86
C GLY A 57 14.37 4.00 11.86
N LEU A 58 13.65 3.85 10.74
CA LEU A 58 13.77 4.67 9.53
C LEU A 58 13.94 6.18 9.78
N PRO A 59 15.06 6.79 9.33
CA PRO A 59 15.00 8.09 8.69
C PRO A 59 14.78 7.85 7.19
N ASP A 60 13.55 8.09 6.78
CA ASP A 60 13.23 8.69 5.48
C ASP A 60 13.86 8.06 4.23
N LEU A 61 13.50 6.80 3.96
CA LEU A 61 13.64 6.27 2.61
C LEU A 61 12.24 5.98 2.10
N ASN A 62 11.85 6.86 1.18
CA ASN A 62 10.78 6.86 0.20
C ASN A 62 10.69 5.54 -0.60
N ILE A 63 10.67 4.39 0.10
CA ILE A 63 9.98 3.22 -0.40
C ILE A 63 8.54 3.68 -0.38
N GLN A 64 8.03 4.00 -1.57
CA GLN A 64 6.61 3.90 -1.84
C GLN A 64 6.25 2.45 -1.49
N ARG A 65 6.04 2.20 -0.19
CA ARG A 65 4.97 1.32 0.23
C ARG A 65 3.82 1.91 -0.56
N PHE A 66 3.44 1.24 -1.64
CA PHE A 66 2.04 1.31 -2.01
C PHE A 66 1.33 0.85 -0.74
N SER A 67 1.02 1.78 0.16
CA SER A 67 -0.15 1.66 1.00
C SER A 67 -1.28 1.70 -0.02
N VAL A 68 -1.51 0.54 -0.66
CA VAL A 68 -2.55 0.38 -1.69
C VAL A 68 -3.89 0.85 -1.10
N GLU A 69 -4.04 0.77 0.22
CA GLU A 69 -5.17 1.32 0.97
C GLU A 69 -5.20 2.85 1.09
N GLU A 70 -4.07 3.55 1.24
CA GLU A 70 -4.08 5.02 1.39
C GLU A 70 -4.16 5.72 0.03
N ASP A 71 -3.47 5.21 -0.99
CA ASP A 71 -3.47 5.79 -2.35
C ASP A 71 -4.85 5.62 -3.02
N TYR A 72 -5.52 4.47 -2.84
CA TYR A 72 -6.81 4.19 -3.49
C TYR A 72 -7.90 5.20 -3.12
N PHE A 73 -7.98 5.60 -1.85
CA PHE A 73 -8.95 6.60 -1.42
C PHE A 73 -8.50 8.02 -1.76
N GLN A 74 -7.21 8.31 -1.91
CA GLN A 74 -6.73 9.66 -2.25
C GLN A 74 -7.17 10.08 -3.65
N ASP A 75 -6.92 9.24 -4.66
CA ASP A 75 -7.34 9.54 -6.04
C ASP A 75 -8.86 9.70 -6.13
N LEU A 76 -9.59 8.80 -5.47
CA LEU A 76 -11.05 8.83 -5.46
C LEU A 76 -11.62 10.01 -4.66
N SER A 77 -10.92 10.44 -3.61
CA SER A 77 -11.23 11.64 -2.82
C SER A 77 -11.09 12.90 -3.66
N HIS A 78 -10.03 13.03 -4.45
CA HIS A 78 -9.83 14.19 -5.33
C HIS A 78 -10.92 14.30 -6.39
N HIS A 79 -11.32 13.17 -6.98
CA HIS A 79 -12.45 13.15 -7.92
C HIS A 79 -13.78 13.51 -7.24
N LEU A 80 -14.00 13.06 -6.00
CA LEU A 80 -15.16 13.43 -5.19
C LEU A 80 -15.16 14.95 -4.91
N ASP A 81 -14.04 15.52 -4.50
CA ASP A 81 -13.92 16.95 -4.24
C ASP A 81 -14.23 17.79 -5.49
N ALA A 82 -13.71 17.40 -6.65
CA ALA A 82 -14.03 18.05 -7.92
C ALA A 82 -15.53 17.98 -8.26
N ALA A 83 -16.17 16.82 -8.07
CA ALA A 83 -17.61 16.65 -8.29
C ALA A 83 -18.46 17.49 -7.32
N MET A 84 -18.05 17.55 -6.05
CA MET A 84 -18.69 18.35 -5.01
C MET A 84 -18.61 19.86 -5.30
N GLU A 85 -17.44 20.35 -5.72
CA GLU A 85 -17.23 21.76 -6.07
C GLU A 85 -18.03 22.19 -7.30
N ASN A 86 -18.15 21.30 -8.30
CA ASN A 86 -19.00 21.55 -9.47
C ASN A 86 -20.49 21.67 -9.11
N LEU A 87 -20.95 20.93 -8.10
CA LEU A 87 -22.36 20.95 -7.68
C LEU A 87 -22.66 22.10 -6.71
N CYS A 88 -21.77 22.32 -5.74
CA CYS A 88 -21.88 23.39 -4.76
C CYS A 88 -20.48 23.92 -4.40
N PRO A 89 -20.12 25.13 -4.84
CA PRO A 89 -18.79 25.68 -4.58
C PRO A 89 -18.55 25.90 -3.07
N GLY A 90 -17.34 25.55 -2.61
CA GLY A 90 -16.91 25.61 -1.22
C GLY A 90 -17.51 24.51 -0.32
N SER A 91 -18.08 23.47 -0.91
CA SER A 91 -18.62 22.33 -0.16
C SER A 91 -17.54 21.32 0.20
N SER A 92 -16.53 21.10 -0.66
CA SER A 92 -15.41 20.18 -0.40
C SER A 92 -14.66 20.54 0.88
N GLN A 93 -14.49 21.83 1.16
CA GLN A 93 -13.76 22.31 2.32
C GLN A 93 -14.48 22.09 3.66
N LYS A 94 -15.78 21.73 3.63
CA LYS A 94 -16.61 21.44 4.82
C LYS A 94 -16.69 19.95 5.16
N VAL A 95 -16.10 19.11 4.30
CA VAL A 95 -16.10 17.64 4.35
C VAL A 95 -14.79 17.16 4.97
N THR A 96 -14.87 16.28 5.97
CA THR A 96 -13.69 15.65 6.56
C THR A 96 -13.29 14.39 5.78
N ASP A 97 -12.06 13.90 5.96
CA ASP A 97 -11.62 12.68 5.27
C ASP A 97 -12.47 11.44 5.62
N GLN A 98 -12.97 11.38 6.85
CA GLN A 98 -13.91 10.33 7.25
C GLN A 98 -15.25 10.46 6.52
N ASP A 99 -15.76 11.68 6.35
CA ASP A 99 -16.97 11.95 5.56
C ASP A 99 -16.77 11.45 4.11
N ARG A 100 -15.61 11.72 3.50
CA ARG A 100 -15.27 11.26 2.14
C ARG A 100 -15.28 9.73 2.03
N LYS A 101 -14.57 9.05 2.94
CA LYS A 101 -14.52 7.57 2.97
C LYS A 101 -15.92 6.96 3.08
N VAL A 102 -16.77 7.51 3.94
CA VAL A 102 -18.15 7.04 4.10
C VAL A 102 -18.97 7.19 2.82
N VAL A 103 -18.86 8.33 2.12
CA VAL A 103 -19.60 8.53 0.84
C VAL A 103 -19.10 7.61 -0.24
N LEU A 104 -17.78 7.48 -0.38
CA LEU A 104 -17.19 6.65 -1.42
C LEU A 104 -17.67 5.20 -1.28
N LEU A 105 -17.70 4.67 -0.05
CA LEU A 105 -18.24 3.34 0.22
C LEU A 105 -19.78 3.26 0.03
N ALA A 106 -20.52 4.33 0.29
CA ALA A 106 -21.96 4.35 0.01
C ALA A 106 -22.26 4.38 -1.51
N CYS A 107 -21.45 5.08 -2.30
CA CYS A 107 -21.57 5.16 -3.76
C CYS A 107 -21.28 3.82 -4.45
N THR A 108 -20.51 2.92 -3.83
CA THR A 108 -20.29 1.56 -4.35
C THR A 108 -21.46 0.61 -4.05
N GLY A 109 -22.50 1.08 -3.35
CA GLY A 109 -23.72 0.31 -3.07
C GLY A 109 -23.69 -0.46 -1.74
N LEU A 110 -22.69 -0.22 -0.88
CA LEU A 110 -22.61 -0.86 0.43
C LEU A 110 -23.66 -0.31 1.40
N LYS A 111 -24.18 -1.19 2.26
CA LYS A 111 -25.12 -0.83 3.33
C LYS A 111 -24.38 -0.18 4.50
N GLN A 112 -25.09 0.62 5.30
CA GLN A 112 -24.51 1.31 6.47
C GLN A 112 -23.84 0.37 7.47
N GLU A 113 -24.35 -0.86 7.60
CA GLU A 113 -23.78 -1.91 8.47
C GLU A 113 -22.43 -2.40 7.95
N GLU A 114 -22.30 -2.61 6.65
CA GLU A 114 -21.06 -3.06 6.00
C GLU A 114 -19.99 -1.96 6.07
N ILE A 115 -20.39 -0.71 5.83
CA ILE A 115 -19.52 0.46 5.96
C ILE A 115 -19.01 0.61 7.40
N ALA A 116 -19.89 0.39 8.39
CA ALA A 116 -19.52 0.46 9.81
C ALA A 116 -18.44 -0.57 10.16
N VAL A 117 -18.57 -1.79 9.62
CA VAL A 117 -17.56 -2.86 9.79
C VAL A 117 -16.24 -2.48 9.13
N ILE A 118 -16.27 -2.02 7.87
CA ILE A 118 -15.06 -1.66 7.10
C ILE A 118 -14.29 -0.52 7.77
N LEU A 119 -14.99 0.50 8.24
CA LEU A 119 -14.38 1.69 8.83
C LEU A 119 -14.17 1.58 10.35
N HIS A 120 -14.54 0.46 10.97
CA HIS A 120 -14.47 0.24 12.41
C HIS A 120 -15.15 1.35 13.23
N ILE A 121 -16.29 1.85 12.76
CA ILE A 121 -17.10 2.88 13.43
C ILE A 121 -18.52 2.36 13.69
N SER A 122 -19.27 3.04 14.56
CA SER A 122 -20.67 2.68 14.77
C SER A 122 -21.53 3.01 13.54
N GLN A 123 -22.55 2.18 13.27
CA GLN A 123 -23.55 2.43 12.23
C GLN A 123 -24.20 3.82 12.38
N MET A 124 -24.43 4.26 13.61
CA MET A 124 -24.95 5.60 13.90
C MET A 124 -23.98 6.71 13.48
N SER A 125 -22.67 6.49 13.55
CA SER A 125 -21.67 7.43 13.04
C SER A 125 -21.77 7.52 11.51
N VAL A 126 -21.85 6.38 10.82
CA VAL A 126 -22.03 6.31 9.35
C VAL A 126 -23.26 7.13 8.92
N TYR A 127 -24.40 6.92 9.59
CA TYR A 127 -25.63 7.68 9.34
C TYR A 127 -25.42 9.19 9.50
N ARG A 128 -24.75 9.64 10.57
CA ARG A 128 -24.50 11.06 10.83
C ARG A 128 -23.64 11.70 9.75
N HIS A 129 -22.60 10.99 9.27
CA HIS A 129 -21.75 11.45 8.16
C HIS A 129 -22.56 11.64 6.88
N LEU A 130 -23.36 10.63 6.49
CA LEU A 130 -24.23 10.71 5.30
C LEU A 130 -25.27 11.83 5.43
N HIS A 131 -25.92 11.96 6.58
CA HIS A 131 -26.93 12.99 6.81
C HIS A 131 -26.33 14.41 6.79
N LYS A 132 -25.14 14.61 7.38
CA LYS A 132 -24.40 15.88 7.32
C LYS A 132 -24.17 16.30 5.87
N LEU A 133 -23.68 15.37 5.04
CA LEU A 133 -23.37 15.61 3.65
C LEU A 133 -24.60 15.87 2.79
N GLN A 134 -25.67 15.11 3.02
CA GLN A 134 -26.95 15.36 2.37
C GLN A 134 -27.46 16.78 2.65
N LYS A 135 -27.31 17.26 3.89
CA LYS A 135 -27.68 18.64 4.27
C LYS A 135 -26.78 19.70 3.63
N LEU A 136 -25.49 19.40 3.43
CA LEU A 136 -24.56 20.30 2.76
C LEU A 136 -24.92 20.45 1.28
N LEU A 137 -25.19 19.33 0.59
CA LEU A 137 -25.53 19.34 -0.83
C LEU A 137 -26.93 19.90 -1.11
N LYS A 138 -27.92 19.61 -0.25
CA LYS A 138 -29.28 20.18 -0.38
C LYS A 138 -29.36 21.69 -0.11
N LYS A 139 -28.32 22.31 0.46
CA LYS A 139 -28.28 23.77 0.68
C LYS A 139 -27.80 24.56 -0.55
N GLY A 140 -27.21 23.90 -1.54
CA GLY A 140 -26.71 24.52 -2.77
C GLY A 140 -27.69 24.46 -3.95
N VAL A 141 -28.84 23.79 -3.79
CA VAL A 141 -29.98 23.75 -4.74
C VAL A 141 -31.08 24.63 -4.18
#